data_AF-A0A5N5W715-F1
#
_entry.id   AF-A0A5N5W715-F1
#
_cell.length_a   1.000
_cell.length_b   1.000
_cell.length_c   1.000
_cell.angle_alpha   90.00
_cell.angle_beta   90.00
_cell.angle_gamma   90.00
#
_symmetry.space_group_name_H-M   'P 1'
#
loop_
_entity.id
_entity.type
_entity.pdbx_description
1 polymer ?
#
loop_
_entity_poly.entity_id
_entity_poly.type
_entity_poly.pdbx_seq_one_letter_code
_entity_poly.pdbx_strand_id
1 'polypeptide(L)'
;MTSSSVPGLTRFNAADDGAARAALSEVCASTAWVEELLRGRPYPDVGALLAASDAAVARLDAAGLDEALAGHPPIGRPTPGDAVSAGEQRGMTGAPPALAAEVRELNLAYRERFGHVFLVCATGLTAEELRDALRRRIGNPPDREREVARAELARINRLRLTRLAESTPTETATVSTHVLDTAAGRPAAGVTVALTARTRGAWSAVGTAETDGDGRCGGLPALPGDATHARLRFDVGPHLSRERAGGAAFFPEVTAVFAVAPGEHYHVPLLLSPFGYSVYRGS
;
A
#
# COMPACT_ATOMS: atom_id res chain seq x y z
N MET A 1 1.14 -0.54 36.13
CA MET A 1 1.70 0.04 34.90
C MET A 1 0.85 -0.45 33.74
N THR A 2 -0.06 0.38 33.26
CA THR A 2 -0.94 0.06 32.13
C THR A 2 -0.08 -0.01 30.87
N SER A 3 0.05 -1.21 30.30
CA SER A 3 0.67 -1.42 28.98
C SER A 3 0.00 -0.46 28.01
N SER A 4 0.77 0.50 27.49
CA SER A 4 0.31 1.39 26.43
C SER A 4 -0.03 0.51 25.23
N SER A 5 -1.32 0.34 24.95
CA SER A 5 -1.78 -0.45 23.82
C SER A 5 -1.20 0.13 22.53
N VAL A 6 -0.32 -0.63 21.88
CA VAL A 6 0.17 -0.23 20.56
C VAL A 6 -1.00 -0.44 19.58
N PRO A 7 -1.53 0.60 18.92
CA PRO A 7 -2.81 0.50 18.21
C PRO A 7 -2.80 -0.57 17.11
N GLY A 8 -1.70 -0.72 16.39
CA GLY A 8 -1.54 -1.73 15.34
C GLY A 8 -1.54 -3.15 15.88
N LEU A 9 -0.86 -3.40 17.01
CA LEU A 9 -0.86 -4.71 17.66
C LEU A 9 -2.26 -5.10 18.14
N THR A 10 -2.99 -4.14 18.72
CA THR A 10 -4.37 -4.37 19.18
C THR A 10 -5.27 -4.77 18.01
N ARG A 11 -5.16 -4.06 16.87
CA ARG A 11 -5.91 -4.41 15.66
C ARG A 11 -5.49 -5.76 15.10
N PHE A 12 -4.20 -6.03 15.01
CA PHE A 12 -3.69 -7.33 14.57
C PHE A 12 -4.23 -8.47 15.42
N ASN A 13 -4.26 -8.31 16.75
CA ASN A 13 -4.84 -9.29 17.67
C ASN A 13 -6.35 -9.45 17.54
N ALA A 14 -7.09 -8.44 17.09
CA ALA A 14 -8.54 -8.46 16.94
C ALA A 14 -9.03 -8.83 15.52
N ALA A 15 -8.15 -8.81 14.51
CA ALA A 15 -8.49 -9.09 13.12
C ALA A 15 -8.96 -10.55 12.91
N ASP A 16 -9.79 -10.81 11.91
CA ASP A 16 -10.06 -12.19 11.50
C ASP A 16 -8.80 -12.86 10.92
N ASP A 17 -8.82 -14.19 10.83
CA ASP A 17 -7.66 -14.97 10.38
C ASP A 17 -7.23 -14.66 8.94
N GLY A 18 -8.17 -14.24 8.08
CA GLY A 18 -7.87 -13.86 6.70
C GLY A 18 -7.07 -12.55 6.67
N ALA A 19 -7.57 -11.53 7.37
CA ALA A 19 -6.92 -10.22 7.46
C ALA A 19 -5.55 -10.30 8.16
N ALA A 20 -5.44 -11.06 9.25
CA ALA A 20 -4.18 -11.23 9.96
C ALA A 20 -3.14 -12.03 9.15
N ARG A 21 -3.58 -13.08 8.43
CA ARG A 21 -2.72 -13.82 7.50
C ARG A 21 -2.19 -12.91 6.40
N ALA A 22 -3.04 -12.11 5.77
CA ALA A 22 -2.62 -11.16 4.75
C ALA A 22 -1.55 -10.18 5.28
N ALA A 23 -1.76 -9.63 6.47
CA ALA A 23 -0.79 -8.73 7.12
C ALA A 23 0.55 -9.42 7.42
N LEU A 24 0.54 -10.69 7.86
CA LEU A 24 1.77 -11.47 8.09
C LEU A 24 2.48 -11.85 6.78
N SER A 25 1.74 -12.14 5.71
CA SER A 25 2.32 -12.43 4.39
C SER A 25 3.01 -11.22 3.77
N GLU A 26 2.60 -9.99 4.11
CA GLU A 26 3.36 -8.77 3.75
C GLU A 26 4.69 -8.67 4.53
N VAL A 27 4.79 -9.30 5.71
CA VAL A 27 6.02 -9.34 6.51
C VAL A 27 7.00 -10.38 5.97
N CYS A 28 6.56 -11.62 5.79
CA CYS A 28 7.40 -12.74 5.39
C CYS A 28 6.61 -13.69 4.47
N ALA A 29 7.24 -14.10 3.36
CA ALA A 29 6.60 -14.99 2.38
C ALA A 29 6.48 -16.44 2.85
N SER A 30 7.15 -16.85 3.94
CA SER A 30 7.08 -18.22 4.42
C SER A 30 5.72 -18.54 5.02
N THR A 31 5.03 -19.50 4.42
CA THR A 31 3.73 -19.99 4.89
C THR A 31 3.85 -20.57 6.30
N ALA A 32 4.89 -21.37 6.56
CA ALA A 32 5.13 -21.97 7.87
C ALA A 32 5.30 -20.92 8.98
N TRP A 33 6.03 -19.83 8.68
CA TRP A 33 6.19 -18.71 9.62
C TRP A 33 4.88 -17.97 9.87
N VAL A 34 4.10 -17.71 8.80
CA VAL A 34 2.79 -17.03 8.89
C VAL A 34 1.82 -17.82 9.76
N GLU A 35 1.69 -19.13 9.53
CA GLU A 35 0.77 -19.99 10.30
C GLU A 35 1.18 -20.09 11.77
N GLU A 36 2.49 -20.11 12.06
CA GLU A 36 3.00 -20.11 13.43
C GLU A 36 2.59 -18.84 14.17
N LEU A 37 2.76 -17.68 13.53
CA LEU A 37 2.43 -16.40 14.16
C LEU A 37 0.94 -16.17 14.29
N LEU A 38 0.15 -16.65 13.33
CA LEU A 38 -1.30 -16.56 13.38
C LEU A 38 -1.84 -17.34 14.58
N ARG A 39 -1.35 -18.57 14.81
CA ARG A 39 -1.74 -19.43 15.93
C ARG A 39 -1.30 -18.89 17.29
N GLY A 40 -0.22 -18.12 17.33
CA GLY A 40 0.30 -17.52 18.57
C GLY A 40 -0.50 -16.30 19.06
N ARG A 41 -1.49 -15.81 18.29
CA ARG A 41 -2.34 -14.70 18.73
C ARG A 41 -3.28 -15.13 19.88
N PRO A 42 -3.64 -14.21 20.78
CA PRO A 42 -3.22 -12.80 20.84
C PRO A 42 -1.85 -12.63 21.54
N TYR A 43 -1.04 -11.70 21.05
CA TYR A 43 0.23 -11.33 21.69
C TYR A 43 0.02 -10.23 22.73
N PRO A 44 0.59 -10.35 23.95
CA PRO A 44 0.38 -9.38 25.02
C PRO A 44 1.08 -8.03 24.78
N ASP A 45 2.21 -8.04 24.07
CA ASP A 45 2.98 -6.87 23.71
C ASP A 45 3.83 -7.14 22.44
N VAL A 46 4.48 -6.07 21.94
CA VAL A 46 5.35 -6.16 20.75
C VAL A 46 6.54 -7.09 21.00
N GLY A 47 7.10 -7.11 22.22
CA GLY A 47 8.21 -7.98 22.57
C GLY A 47 7.86 -9.46 22.39
N ALA A 48 6.68 -9.87 22.83
CA ALA A 48 6.17 -11.23 22.67
C ALA A 48 5.95 -11.61 21.20
N LEU A 49 5.38 -10.71 20.39
CA LEU A 49 5.24 -10.90 18.94
C LEU A 49 6.60 -11.08 18.25
N LEU A 50 7.59 -10.24 18.60
CA LEU A 50 8.93 -10.32 18.02
C LEU A 50 9.67 -11.60 18.47
N ALA A 51 9.53 -12.01 19.72
CA ALA A 51 10.10 -13.26 20.22
C ALA A 51 9.50 -14.49 19.52
N ALA A 52 8.18 -14.49 19.28
CA ALA A 52 7.52 -15.54 18.52
C ALA A 52 8.02 -15.58 17.06
N SER A 53 8.19 -14.42 16.43
CA SER A 53 8.81 -14.29 15.09
C SER A 53 10.20 -14.90 15.04
N ASP A 54 11.08 -14.53 15.98
CA ASP A 54 12.46 -15.02 16.01
C ASP A 54 12.51 -16.54 16.21
N ALA A 55 11.66 -17.06 17.09
CA ALA A 55 11.55 -18.49 17.34
C ALA A 55 10.99 -19.25 16.12
N ALA A 56 10.02 -18.67 15.39
CA ALA A 56 9.48 -19.24 14.17
C ALA A 56 10.53 -19.28 13.05
N VAL A 57 11.31 -18.21 12.85
CA VAL A 57 12.42 -18.18 11.88
C VAL A 57 13.49 -19.23 12.23
N ALA A 58 13.82 -19.38 13.51
CA ALA A 58 14.78 -20.39 13.97
C ALA A 58 14.32 -21.83 13.70
N ARG A 59 13.01 -22.09 13.66
CA ARG A 59 12.42 -23.40 13.38
C ARG A 59 12.20 -23.69 11.90
N LEU A 60 12.37 -22.71 11.00
CA LEU A 60 12.21 -22.94 9.57
C LEU A 60 13.20 -24.00 9.09
N ASP A 61 12.66 -25.02 8.44
CA ASP A 61 13.44 -25.99 7.70
C ASP A 61 14.00 -25.37 6.40
N ALA A 62 14.71 -26.18 5.61
CA ALA A 62 15.34 -25.69 4.39
C ALA A 62 14.32 -25.09 3.41
N ALA A 63 13.17 -25.76 3.23
CA ALA A 63 12.13 -25.38 2.28
C ALA A 63 11.41 -24.10 2.73
N GLY A 64 11.05 -23.98 4.01
CA GLY A 64 10.42 -22.78 4.55
C GLY A 64 11.35 -21.57 4.52
N LEU A 65 12.66 -21.76 4.72
CA LEU A 65 13.64 -20.69 4.52
C LEU A 65 13.75 -20.30 3.05
N ASP A 66 13.77 -21.26 2.11
CA ASP A 66 13.82 -20.95 0.68
C ASP A 66 12.57 -20.21 0.19
N GLU A 67 11.40 -20.60 0.67
CA GLU A 67 10.14 -19.88 0.43
C GLU A 67 10.23 -18.43 0.94
N ALA A 68 10.72 -18.22 2.17
CA ALA A 68 10.93 -16.87 2.70
C ALA A 68 11.86 -16.04 1.80
N LEU A 69 13.02 -16.61 1.44
CA LEU A 69 14.04 -15.94 0.62
C LEU A 69 13.53 -15.59 -0.78
N ALA A 70 12.74 -16.47 -1.40
CA ALA A 70 12.16 -16.24 -2.71
C ALA A 70 11.19 -15.04 -2.75
N GLY A 71 10.59 -14.68 -1.61
CA GLY A 71 9.73 -13.50 -1.47
C GLY A 71 10.47 -12.16 -1.43
N HIS A 72 11.80 -12.13 -1.40
CA HIS A 72 12.57 -10.89 -1.30
C HIS A 72 13.11 -10.40 -2.65
N PRO A 73 12.93 -9.10 -2.99
CA PRO A 73 13.52 -8.53 -4.18
C PRO A 73 15.05 -8.34 -4.02
N PRO A 74 15.85 -8.52 -5.10
CA PRO A 74 17.29 -8.32 -5.03
C PRO A 74 17.69 -6.89 -4.63
N ILE A 75 18.83 -6.75 -3.93
CA ILE A 75 19.35 -5.43 -3.54
C ILE A 75 19.62 -4.56 -4.78
N GLY A 76 19.07 -3.34 -4.78
CA GLY A 76 19.18 -2.39 -5.89
C GLY A 76 18.14 -2.59 -7.00
N ARG A 77 17.17 -3.49 -6.80
CA ARG A 77 16.00 -3.69 -7.67
C ARG A 77 14.73 -3.87 -6.82
N PRO A 78 14.22 -2.81 -6.18
CA PRO A 78 12.98 -2.90 -5.42
C PRO A 78 11.82 -3.30 -6.34
N THR A 79 10.80 -3.95 -5.76
CA THR A 79 9.58 -4.30 -6.51
C THR A 79 8.91 -3.01 -7.02
N PRO A 80 8.63 -2.88 -8.33
CA PRO A 80 8.01 -1.67 -8.86
C PRO A 80 6.67 -1.37 -8.19
N GLY A 81 6.51 -0.16 -7.66
CA GLY A 81 5.29 0.25 -6.95
C GLY A 81 5.18 -0.18 -5.49
N ASP A 82 6.17 -0.91 -4.96
CA ASP A 82 6.23 -1.30 -3.55
C ASP A 82 7.09 -0.30 -2.75
N ALA A 83 6.43 0.61 -2.03
CA ALA A 83 7.07 1.62 -1.21
C ALA A 83 7.86 1.03 -0.02
N VAL A 84 7.48 -0.15 0.48
CA VAL A 84 8.16 -0.82 1.59
C VAL A 84 9.49 -1.38 1.11
N SER A 85 9.47 -2.11 -0.02
CA SER A 85 10.69 -2.61 -0.67
C SER A 85 11.64 -1.46 -1.05
N ALA A 86 11.11 -0.37 -1.61
CA ALA A 86 11.91 0.81 -1.95
C ALA A 86 12.53 1.48 -0.71
N GLY A 87 11.75 1.64 0.36
CA GLY A 87 12.21 2.26 1.60
C GLY A 87 13.28 1.45 2.34
N GLU A 88 13.16 0.12 2.35
CA GLU A 88 14.14 -0.77 2.99
C GLU A 88 15.51 -0.73 2.31
N GLN A 89 15.55 -0.54 0.99
CA GLN A 89 16.78 -0.50 0.21
C GLN A 89 17.18 0.92 -0.19
N ARG A 90 16.72 1.95 0.53
CA ARG A 90 17.00 3.37 0.25
C ARG A 90 18.49 3.71 0.13
N GLY A 91 19.36 2.91 0.78
CA GLY A 91 20.80 3.06 0.68
C GLY A 91 21.34 2.92 -0.75
N MET A 92 20.61 2.22 -1.63
CA MET A 92 20.95 2.07 -3.04
C MET A 92 20.41 3.22 -3.93
N THR A 93 19.51 4.06 -3.40
CA THR A 93 18.94 5.17 -4.15
C THR A 93 20.02 6.23 -4.42
N GLY A 94 20.25 6.56 -5.69
CA GLY A 94 21.28 7.53 -6.07
C GLY A 94 22.72 7.01 -6.03
N ALA A 95 22.92 5.70 -5.84
CA ALA A 95 24.25 5.10 -5.90
C ALA A 95 24.94 5.37 -7.26
N PRO A 96 26.26 5.63 -7.28
CA PRO A 96 26.99 5.83 -8.53
C PRO A 96 26.77 4.68 -9.52
N PRO A 97 26.65 4.94 -10.84
CA PRO A 97 26.35 3.89 -11.83
C PRO A 97 27.31 2.70 -11.79
N ALA A 98 28.60 2.94 -11.54
CA ALA A 98 29.61 1.90 -11.40
C ALA A 98 29.36 1.00 -10.18
N LEU A 99 29.03 1.60 -9.02
CA LEU A 99 28.72 0.86 -7.79
C LEU A 99 27.44 0.04 -7.95
N ALA A 100 26.41 0.62 -8.58
CA ALA A 100 25.16 -0.08 -8.85
C ALA A 100 25.34 -1.25 -9.83
N ALA A 101 26.19 -1.10 -10.84
CA ALA A 101 26.55 -2.18 -11.76
C ALA A 101 27.29 -3.31 -11.02
N GLU A 102 28.24 -2.96 -10.17
CA GLU A 102 29.00 -3.92 -9.38
C GLU A 102 28.11 -4.73 -8.42
N VAL A 103 27.22 -4.05 -7.68
CA VAL A 103 26.25 -4.73 -6.80
C VAL A 103 25.36 -5.68 -7.59
N ARG A 104 24.97 -5.34 -8.83
CA ARG A 104 24.18 -6.23 -9.69
C ARG A 104 24.96 -7.48 -10.08
N GLU A 105 26.21 -7.33 -10.50
CA GLU A 105 27.08 -8.47 -10.85
C GLU A 105 27.30 -9.38 -9.65
N LEU A 106 27.60 -8.81 -8.48
CA LEU A 106 27.78 -9.58 -7.25
C LEU A 106 26.49 -10.30 -6.82
N ASN A 107 25.32 -9.67 -6.99
CA ASN A 107 24.03 -10.34 -6.71
C ASN A 107 23.81 -11.54 -7.64
N LEU A 108 24.16 -11.42 -8.93
CA LEU A 108 24.06 -12.53 -9.88
C LEU A 108 24.96 -13.69 -9.45
N ALA A 109 26.23 -13.40 -9.17
CA ALA A 109 27.21 -14.39 -8.73
C ALA A 109 26.82 -15.04 -7.39
N TYR A 110 26.27 -14.26 -6.46
CA TYR A 110 25.77 -14.77 -5.18
C TYR A 110 24.61 -15.77 -5.39
N ARG A 111 23.63 -15.41 -6.23
CA ARG A 111 22.50 -16.31 -6.54
C ARG A 111 22.94 -17.59 -7.24
N GLU A 112 23.89 -17.49 -8.17
CA GLU A 112 24.45 -18.66 -8.85
C GLU A 112 25.13 -19.62 -7.86
N ARG A 113 25.85 -19.09 -6.88
CA ARG A 113 26.55 -19.89 -5.87
C ARG A 113 25.63 -20.51 -4.82
N PHE A 114 24.68 -19.75 -4.28
CA PHE A 114 23.89 -20.18 -3.12
C PHE A 114 22.45 -20.60 -3.47
N GLY A 115 21.99 -20.38 -4.71
CA GLY A 115 20.65 -20.75 -5.17
C GLY A 115 19.53 -19.81 -4.68
N HIS A 116 19.85 -18.76 -3.92
CA HIS A 116 18.89 -17.81 -3.40
C HIS A 116 19.41 -16.37 -3.47
N VAL A 117 18.50 -15.39 -3.30
CA VAL A 117 18.87 -13.97 -3.28
C VAL A 117 19.81 -13.64 -2.12
N PHE A 118 20.67 -12.63 -2.31
CA PHE A 118 21.41 -12.03 -1.21
C PHE A 118 20.44 -11.30 -0.30
N LEU A 119 20.22 -11.85 0.90
CA LEU A 119 19.38 -11.23 1.90
C LEU A 119 20.23 -10.50 2.93
N VAL A 120 19.91 -9.23 3.17
CA VAL A 120 20.50 -8.40 4.22
C VAL A 120 19.45 -7.42 4.74
N CYS A 121 19.43 -7.16 6.04
CA CYS A 121 18.65 -6.05 6.59
C CYS A 121 19.28 -4.73 6.15
N ALA A 122 18.83 -4.20 5.00
CA ALA A 122 19.42 -3.03 4.36
C ALA A 122 19.09 -1.68 5.04
N THR A 123 18.19 -1.70 6.03
CA THR A 123 17.76 -0.46 6.70
C THR A 123 18.93 0.18 7.44
N GLY A 124 19.27 1.40 7.02
CA GLY A 124 20.35 2.19 7.61
C GLY A 124 21.73 1.96 6.97
N LEU A 125 21.86 1.02 6.03
CA LEU A 125 23.13 0.77 5.33
C LEU A 125 23.27 1.66 4.09
N THR A 126 24.50 2.05 3.77
CA THR A 126 24.85 2.72 2.51
C THR A 126 25.03 1.71 1.37
N ALA A 127 25.08 2.20 0.12
CA ALA A 127 25.37 1.35 -1.03
C ALA A 127 26.74 0.66 -0.93
N GLU A 128 27.76 1.36 -0.41
CA GLU A 128 29.10 0.81 -0.20
C GLU A 128 29.08 -0.29 0.88
N GLU A 129 28.38 -0.08 1.99
CA GLU A 129 28.25 -1.09 3.05
C GLU A 129 27.51 -2.34 2.56
N LEU A 130 26.48 -2.16 1.72
CA LEU A 130 25.76 -3.26 1.07
C LEU A 130 26.67 -4.05 0.13
N ARG A 131 27.44 -3.37 -0.73
CA ARG A 131 28.45 -3.99 -1.59
C ARG A 131 29.48 -4.75 -0.76
N ASP A 132 30.00 -4.15 0.30
CA ASP A 132 31.06 -4.75 1.12
C ASP A 132 30.56 -5.95 1.91
N ALA A 133 29.32 -5.91 2.40
CA ALA A 133 28.65 -7.06 3.00
C ALA A 133 28.51 -8.21 1.99
N LEU A 134 28.09 -7.91 0.76
CA LEU A 134 27.94 -8.88 -0.32
C LEU A 134 29.29 -9.50 -0.72
N ARG A 135 30.33 -8.68 -0.90
CA ARG A 135 31.71 -9.14 -1.19
C ARG A 135 32.28 -10.04 -0.09
N ARG A 136 32.06 -9.72 1.19
CA ARG A 136 32.50 -10.60 2.29
C ARG A 136 31.75 -11.92 2.26
N ARG A 137 30.43 -11.88 2.08
CA ARG A 137 29.55 -13.04 2.24
C ARG A 137 29.59 -13.99 1.05
N ILE A 138 29.92 -13.51 -0.15
CA ILE A 138 30.03 -14.40 -1.32
C ILE A 138 31.11 -15.47 -1.14
N GLY A 139 32.11 -15.24 -0.27
CA GLY A 139 33.16 -16.21 0.05
C GLY A 139 32.76 -17.28 1.07
N ASN A 140 31.62 -17.14 1.75
CA ASN A 140 31.23 -18.02 2.86
C ASN A 140 30.97 -19.48 2.42
N PRO A 141 31.23 -20.47 3.28
CA PRO A 141 30.68 -21.82 3.11
C PRO A 141 29.13 -21.77 3.04
N PRO A 142 28.47 -22.58 2.18
CA PRO A 142 27.01 -22.53 2.00
C PRO A 142 26.21 -22.65 3.31
N ASP A 143 26.55 -23.59 4.18
CA ASP A 143 25.84 -23.77 5.46
C ASP A 143 25.97 -22.53 6.36
N ARG A 144 27.16 -21.92 6.39
CA ARG A 144 27.38 -20.69 7.16
C ARG A 144 26.58 -19.54 6.58
N GLU A 145 26.55 -19.39 5.26
CA GLU A 145 25.81 -18.32 4.60
C GLU A 145 24.30 -18.46 4.81
N ARG A 146 23.79 -19.69 4.84
CA ARG A 146 22.39 -19.96 5.14
C ARG A 146 22.00 -19.52 6.55
N GLU A 147 22.86 -19.75 7.56
CA GLU A 147 22.63 -19.22 8.91
C GLU A 147 22.70 -17.69 8.97
N VAL A 148 23.59 -17.07 8.19
CA VAL A 148 23.62 -15.60 8.07
C VAL A 148 22.32 -15.10 7.44
N ALA A 149 21.85 -15.71 6.35
CA ALA A 149 20.58 -15.32 5.71
C ALA A 149 19.38 -15.46 6.66
N ARG A 150 19.33 -16.53 7.46
CA ARG A 150 18.30 -16.71 8.49
C ARG A 150 18.34 -15.58 9.53
N ALA A 151 19.54 -15.18 9.99
CA ALA A 151 19.68 -14.07 10.93
C ALA A 151 19.26 -12.72 10.31
N GLU A 152 19.56 -12.47 9.04
CA GLU A 152 19.09 -11.28 8.32
C GLU A 152 17.57 -11.27 8.15
N LEU A 153 16.95 -12.42 7.84
CA LEU A 153 15.50 -12.58 7.77
C LEU A 153 14.83 -12.22 9.10
N ALA A 154 15.35 -12.72 10.22
CA ALA A 154 14.83 -12.38 11.54
C ALA A 154 14.86 -10.85 11.78
N ARG A 155 15.97 -10.17 11.44
CA ARG A 155 16.06 -8.70 11.58
C ARG A 155 15.05 -7.96 10.71
N ILE A 156 14.85 -8.40 9.48
CA ILE A 156 13.86 -7.80 8.55
C ILE A 156 12.44 -8.00 9.10
N ASN A 157 12.10 -9.22 9.52
CA ASN A 157 10.80 -9.53 10.12
C ASN A 157 10.54 -8.67 11.35
N ARG A 158 11.54 -8.48 12.23
CA ARG A 158 11.40 -7.60 13.41
C ARG A 158 11.08 -6.17 13.04
N LEU A 159 11.77 -5.60 12.04
CA LEU A 159 11.51 -4.24 11.57
C LEU A 159 10.09 -4.09 11.02
N ARG A 160 9.66 -5.03 10.18
CA ARG A 160 8.33 -5.03 9.56
C ARG A 160 7.21 -5.24 10.59
N LEU A 161 7.39 -6.17 11.53
CA LEU A 161 6.44 -6.40 12.63
C LEU A 161 6.34 -5.21 13.57
N THR A 162 7.45 -4.53 13.85
CA THR A 162 7.43 -3.30 14.66
C THR A 162 6.57 -2.24 13.98
N ARG A 163 6.75 -2.01 12.67
CA ARG A 163 5.89 -1.09 11.90
C ARG A 163 4.42 -1.53 11.90
N LEU A 164 4.15 -2.83 11.73
CA LEU A 164 2.79 -3.37 11.79
C LEU A 164 2.16 -3.10 13.16
N ALA A 165 2.89 -3.37 14.23
CA ALA A 165 2.41 -3.17 15.59
C ALA A 165 2.20 -1.70 15.93
N GLU A 166 3.07 -0.80 15.47
CA GLU A 166 3.02 0.65 15.69
C GLU A 166 2.03 1.36 14.78
N SER A 167 1.65 0.76 13.65
CA SER A 167 0.76 1.38 12.68
C SER A 167 -0.53 1.88 13.35
N THR A 168 -0.85 3.14 13.17
CA THR A 168 -2.18 3.69 13.44
C THR A 168 -3.12 3.34 12.28
N PRO A 169 -4.44 3.35 12.49
CA PRO A 169 -5.37 3.26 11.37
C PRO A 169 -5.01 4.38 10.38
N THR A 170 -4.81 4.04 9.11
CA THR A 170 -4.66 5.07 8.09
C THR A 170 -5.96 5.84 8.06
N GLU A 171 -5.94 7.12 8.46
CA GLU A 171 -7.12 7.96 8.38
C GLU A 171 -7.60 7.96 6.93
N THR A 172 -8.81 7.47 6.70
CA THR A 172 -9.35 7.39 5.34
C THR A 172 -9.80 8.78 4.90
N ALA A 173 -9.34 9.21 3.73
CA ALA A 173 -9.85 10.43 3.12
C ALA A 173 -11.34 10.28 2.80
N THR A 174 -12.10 11.37 2.90
CA THR A 174 -13.54 11.39 2.58
C THR A 174 -13.81 12.36 1.44
N VAL A 175 -14.83 12.06 0.63
CA VAL A 175 -15.20 12.87 -0.53
C VAL A 175 -16.68 13.25 -0.43
N SER A 176 -16.98 14.52 -0.62
CA SER A 176 -18.34 15.00 -0.81
C SER A 176 -18.46 15.78 -2.12
N THR A 177 -19.67 15.84 -2.67
CA THR A 177 -19.93 16.59 -3.91
C THR A 177 -21.31 17.22 -3.90
N HIS A 178 -21.50 18.17 -4.78
CA HIS A 178 -22.75 18.87 -5.06
C HIS A 178 -22.76 19.24 -6.54
N VAL A 179 -23.88 19.06 -7.22
CA VAL A 179 -24.06 19.43 -8.63
C VAL A 179 -25.07 20.56 -8.73
N LEU A 180 -24.64 21.71 -9.25
CA LEU A 180 -25.48 22.87 -9.47
C LEU A 180 -25.65 23.11 -10.97
N ASP A 181 -26.90 23.15 -11.44
CA ASP A 181 -27.22 23.62 -12.78
C ASP A 181 -27.24 25.16 -12.78
N THR A 182 -26.21 25.76 -13.36
CA THR A 182 -26.04 27.22 -13.39
C THR A 182 -26.87 27.87 -14.48
N ALA A 183 -27.35 27.11 -15.48
CA ALA A 183 -28.25 27.64 -16.50
C ALA A 183 -29.68 27.76 -15.97
N ALA A 184 -30.13 26.77 -15.18
CA ALA A 184 -31.44 26.78 -14.54
C ALA A 184 -31.44 27.45 -13.15
N GLY A 185 -30.26 27.72 -12.58
CA GLY A 185 -30.10 28.34 -11.26
C GLY A 185 -30.58 27.45 -10.11
N ARG A 186 -30.49 26.13 -10.25
CA ARG A 186 -31.03 25.15 -9.29
C ARG A 186 -30.14 23.92 -9.13
N PRO A 187 -30.23 23.17 -8.02
CA PRO A 187 -29.52 21.91 -7.89
C PRO A 187 -29.91 20.90 -8.96
N ALA A 188 -28.94 20.12 -9.43
CA ALA A 188 -29.17 19.04 -10.39
C ALA A 188 -29.42 17.73 -9.63
N ALA A 189 -30.69 17.41 -9.41
CA ALA A 189 -31.13 16.19 -8.75
C ALA A 189 -31.13 14.99 -9.71
N GLY A 190 -30.88 13.78 -9.18
CA GLY A 190 -30.93 12.54 -9.95
C GLY A 190 -29.71 12.28 -10.84
N VAL A 191 -28.59 12.98 -10.61
CA VAL A 191 -27.32 12.78 -11.31
C VAL A 191 -26.58 11.62 -10.64
N THR A 192 -26.30 10.56 -11.39
CA THR A 192 -25.49 9.45 -10.89
C THR A 192 -24.01 9.86 -10.82
N VAL A 193 -23.37 9.58 -9.68
CA VAL A 193 -21.97 9.88 -9.41
C VAL A 193 -21.23 8.63 -8.98
N ALA A 194 -20.26 8.20 -9.77
CA ALA A 194 -19.38 7.08 -9.44
C ALA A 194 -18.06 7.58 -8.84
N LEU A 195 -17.64 6.99 -7.72
CA LEU A 195 -16.37 7.22 -7.05
C LEU A 195 -15.43 6.04 -7.30
N THR A 196 -14.24 6.34 -7.79
CA THR A 196 -13.14 5.38 -7.97
C THR A 196 -11.87 5.92 -7.33
N ALA A 197 -11.00 5.04 -6.83
CA ALA A 197 -9.75 5.42 -6.17
C ALA A 197 -8.56 4.76 -6.85
N ARG A 198 -7.39 5.40 -6.76
CA ARG A 198 -6.13 4.84 -7.23
C ARG A 198 -5.26 4.41 -6.05
N THR A 199 -5.13 3.10 -5.86
CA THR A 199 -4.27 2.48 -4.86
C THR A 199 -3.19 1.67 -5.56
N ARG A 200 -1.94 1.73 -5.06
CA ARG A 200 -0.79 0.99 -5.63
C ARG A 200 -0.69 1.06 -7.17
N GLY A 201 -1.02 2.21 -7.75
CA GLY A 201 -0.97 2.47 -9.20
C GLY A 201 -2.19 2.03 -10.02
N ALA A 202 -3.15 1.29 -9.46
CA ALA A 202 -4.34 0.77 -10.13
C ALA A 202 -5.62 1.49 -9.70
N TRP A 203 -6.58 1.65 -10.63
CA TRP A 203 -7.90 2.22 -10.33
C TRP A 203 -8.89 1.13 -9.94
N SER A 204 -9.64 1.33 -8.85
CA SER A 204 -10.72 0.45 -8.42
C SER A 204 -11.99 1.24 -8.08
N ALA A 205 -13.15 0.57 -8.19
CA ALA A 205 -14.42 1.14 -7.78
C ALA A 205 -14.51 1.23 -6.25
N VAL A 206 -14.99 2.38 -5.76
CA VAL A 206 -15.23 2.62 -4.33
C VAL A 206 -16.73 2.59 -4.05
N GLY A 207 -17.53 3.27 -4.87
CA GLY A 207 -18.99 3.29 -4.73
C GLY A 207 -19.66 4.19 -5.75
N THR A 208 -20.99 4.22 -5.71
CA THR A 208 -21.83 5.05 -6.56
C THR A 208 -22.93 5.66 -5.69
N ALA A 209 -23.29 6.91 -5.95
CA ALA A 209 -24.40 7.61 -5.32
C ALA A 209 -25.19 8.40 -6.37
N GLU A 210 -26.39 8.86 -6.01
CA GLU A 210 -27.21 9.75 -6.82
C GLU A 210 -27.41 11.08 -6.09
N THR A 211 -27.47 12.20 -6.81
CA THR A 211 -27.72 13.50 -6.19
C THR A 211 -29.17 13.63 -5.70
N ASP A 212 -29.34 14.14 -4.48
CA ASP A 212 -30.64 14.42 -3.88
C ASP A 212 -31.29 15.71 -4.42
N GLY A 213 -32.40 16.13 -3.82
CA GLY A 213 -33.11 17.37 -4.19
C GLY A 213 -32.29 18.65 -4.02
N ASP A 214 -31.26 18.61 -3.17
CA ASP A 214 -30.29 19.69 -2.97
C ASP A 214 -29.05 19.50 -3.85
N GLY A 215 -29.08 18.57 -4.80
CA GLY A 215 -27.99 18.28 -5.74
C GLY A 215 -26.78 17.61 -5.08
N ARG A 216 -26.89 17.12 -3.85
CA ARG A 216 -25.78 16.56 -3.07
C ARG A 216 -25.80 15.04 -3.12
N CYS A 217 -24.62 14.44 -3.07
CA CYS A 217 -24.53 13.00 -2.83
C CYS A 217 -24.41 12.74 -1.33
N GLY A 218 -25.48 12.20 -0.72
CA GLY A 218 -25.37 11.60 0.60
C GLY A 218 -24.57 10.30 0.54
N GLY A 219 -23.57 10.15 1.40
CA GLY A 219 -22.99 8.84 1.70
C GLY A 219 -22.04 8.23 0.66
N LEU A 220 -21.25 9.04 -0.06
CA LEU A 220 -20.09 8.49 -0.77
C LEU A 220 -19.15 7.78 0.23
N PRO A 221 -18.71 6.53 -0.03
CA PRO A 221 -17.86 5.81 0.91
C PRO A 221 -16.52 6.50 1.13
N ALA A 222 -15.93 6.31 2.30
CA ALA A 222 -14.56 6.72 2.57
C ALA A 222 -13.60 6.02 1.59
N LEU A 223 -12.53 6.73 1.20
CA LEU A 223 -11.52 6.18 0.30
C LEU A 223 -10.68 5.11 1.02
N PRO A 224 -10.13 4.13 0.29
CA PRO A 224 -9.10 3.25 0.83
C PRO A 224 -7.97 4.07 1.47
N GLY A 225 -7.44 3.63 2.62
CA GLY A 225 -6.44 4.39 3.36
C GLY A 225 -5.15 4.68 2.57
N ASP A 226 -4.79 3.82 1.62
CA ASP A 226 -3.63 3.97 0.74
C ASP A 226 -3.97 4.64 -0.61
N ALA A 227 -5.14 5.27 -0.74
CA ALA A 227 -5.52 6.00 -1.94
C ALA A 227 -4.57 7.19 -2.17
N THR A 228 -4.07 7.30 -3.39
CA THR A 228 -3.24 8.44 -3.84
C THR A 228 -4.04 9.44 -4.68
N HIS A 229 -5.07 8.96 -5.37
CA HIS A 229 -5.96 9.76 -6.19
C HIS A 229 -7.39 9.26 -6.05
N ALA A 230 -8.34 10.15 -6.23
CA ALA A 230 -9.75 9.84 -6.39
C ALA A 230 -10.26 10.37 -7.73
N ARG A 231 -11.34 9.77 -8.22
CA ARG A 231 -12.03 10.19 -9.43
C ARG A 231 -13.53 10.10 -9.25
N LEU A 232 -14.20 11.23 -9.48
CA LEU A 232 -15.65 11.34 -9.59
C LEU A 232 -16.04 11.35 -11.07
N ARG A 233 -17.00 10.50 -11.45
CA ARG A 233 -17.65 10.52 -12.77
C ARG A 233 -19.12 10.84 -12.59
N PHE A 234 -19.57 11.93 -13.19
CA PHE A 234 -20.94 12.45 -13.14
C PHE A 234 -21.65 12.11 -14.45
N ASP A 235 -22.73 11.35 -14.39
CA ASP A 235 -23.59 11.04 -15.54
C ASP A 235 -24.61 12.16 -15.75
N VAL A 236 -24.18 13.23 -16.43
CA VAL A 236 -24.96 14.47 -16.58
C VAL A 236 -25.86 14.48 -17.82
N GLY A 237 -25.64 13.54 -18.75
CA GLY A 237 -26.40 13.44 -19.99
C GLY A 237 -27.91 13.35 -19.77
N PRO A 238 -28.41 12.43 -18.91
CA PRO A 238 -29.83 12.34 -18.61
C PRO A 238 -30.44 13.62 -18.05
N HIS A 239 -29.70 14.35 -17.20
CA HIS A 239 -30.15 15.63 -16.63
C HIS A 239 -30.26 16.71 -17.72
N LEU A 240 -29.19 16.90 -18.51
CA LEU A 240 -29.14 17.94 -19.56
C LEU A 240 -30.09 17.67 -20.74
N SER A 241 -30.38 16.41 -21.04
CA SER A 241 -31.31 16.04 -22.12
C SER A 241 -32.78 16.22 -21.73
N ARG A 242 -33.14 16.15 -20.44
CA ARG A 242 -34.52 16.41 -19.98
C ARG A 242 -34.98 17.84 -20.28
N GLU A 243 -34.05 18.79 -20.27
CA GLU A 243 -34.36 20.22 -20.48
C GLU A 243 -34.35 20.65 -21.95
N ARG A 244 -33.99 19.76 -22.89
CA ARG A 244 -33.96 20.07 -24.32
C ARG A 244 -34.96 19.21 -25.10
N ALA A 245 -35.90 19.88 -25.76
CA ALA A 245 -36.80 19.23 -26.72
C ALA A 245 -35.99 18.71 -27.93
N GLY A 246 -35.61 17.43 -27.89
CA GLY A 246 -35.21 16.65 -29.07
C GLY A 246 -33.71 16.59 -29.41
N GLY A 247 -32.79 16.94 -28.51
CA GLY A 247 -31.34 16.88 -28.76
C GLY A 247 -30.54 16.15 -27.68
N ALA A 248 -29.48 15.44 -28.08
CA ALA A 248 -28.54 14.82 -27.13
C ALA A 248 -27.77 15.89 -26.33
N ALA A 249 -27.48 15.61 -25.07
CA ALA A 249 -26.64 16.49 -24.25
C ALA A 249 -25.24 16.63 -24.86
N PHE A 250 -24.71 17.85 -24.91
CA PHE A 250 -23.35 18.09 -25.43
C PHE A 250 -22.30 17.41 -24.53
N PHE A 251 -22.50 17.46 -23.22
CA PHE A 251 -21.75 16.64 -22.26
C PHE A 251 -22.59 15.44 -21.84
N PRO A 252 -22.25 14.21 -22.27
CA PRO A 252 -22.89 13.01 -21.75
C PRO A 252 -22.43 12.71 -20.32
N GLU A 253 -21.17 13.05 -19.98
CA GLU A 253 -20.60 12.85 -18.66
C GLU A 253 -19.50 13.88 -18.37
N VAL A 254 -19.18 14.04 -17.08
CA VAL A 254 -18.03 14.83 -16.61
C VAL A 254 -17.19 13.97 -15.68
N THR A 255 -15.86 14.03 -15.81
CA THR A 255 -14.93 13.31 -14.92
C THR A 255 -13.97 14.29 -14.27
N ALA A 256 -13.85 14.22 -12.93
CA ALA A 256 -12.89 14.98 -12.15
C ALA A 256 -11.92 14.01 -11.46
N VAL A 257 -10.62 14.17 -11.70
CA VAL A 257 -9.53 13.40 -11.06
C VAL A 257 -8.74 14.34 -10.16
N PHE A 258 -8.48 13.94 -8.92
CA PHE A 258 -7.75 14.76 -7.95
C PHE A 258 -6.88 13.90 -7.02
N ALA A 259 -5.79 14.49 -6.53
CA ALA A 259 -4.92 13.88 -5.53
C ALA A 259 -5.59 13.92 -4.14
N VAL A 260 -5.33 12.92 -3.31
CA VAL A 260 -5.86 12.84 -1.95
C VAL A 260 -4.76 12.50 -0.95
N ALA A 261 -4.92 13.00 0.27
CA ALA A 261 -4.10 12.70 1.43
C ALA A 261 -4.96 12.02 2.50
N PRO A 262 -4.41 11.02 3.23
CA PRO A 262 -5.08 10.39 4.37
C PRO A 262 -5.62 11.43 5.36
N GLY A 263 -6.82 11.18 5.90
CA GLY A 263 -7.47 12.01 6.91
C GLY A 263 -8.09 13.32 6.43
N GLU A 264 -7.86 13.73 5.18
CA GLU A 264 -8.48 14.94 4.64
C GLU A 264 -9.92 14.71 4.14
N HIS A 265 -10.74 15.76 4.25
CA HIS A 265 -12.03 15.86 3.56
C HIS A 265 -11.87 16.64 2.26
N TYR A 266 -12.43 16.11 1.17
CA TYR A 266 -12.44 16.72 -0.15
C TYR A 266 -13.87 17.03 -0.59
N HIS A 267 -14.26 18.30 -0.56
CA HIS A 267 -15.49 18.75 -1.21
C HIS A 267 -15.19 19.12 -2.66
N VAL A 268 -15.77 18.40 -3.63
CA VAL A 268 -15.49 18.59 -5.07
C VAL A 268 -16.81 18.79 -5.83
N PRO A 269 -17.36 20.02 -5.85
CA PRO A 269 -18.61 20.33 -6.54
C PRO A 269 -18.44 20.45 -8.07
N LEU A 270 -19.54 20.25 -8.78
CA LEU A 270 -19.68 20.46 -10.21
C LEU A 270 -20.67 21.60 -10.47
N LEU A 271 -20.21 22.67 -11.11
CA LEU A 271 -21.06 23.71 -11.70
C LEU A 271 -21.32 23.34 -13.16
N LEU A 272 -22.57 23.08 -13.51
CA LEU A 272 -22.95 22.50 -14.78
C LEU A 272 -23.82 23.49 -15.58
N SER A 273 -23.55 23.60 -16.86
CA SER A 273 -24.45 24.20 -17.85
C SER A 273 -24.43 23.35 -19.12
N PRO A 274 -25.36 23.55 -20.07
CA PRO A 274 -25.42 22.72 -21.27
C PRO A 274 -24.16 22.73 -22.15
N PHE A 275 -23.32 23.77 -22.05
CA PHE A 275 -22.14 23.96 -22.92
C PHE A 275 -20.87 24.38 -22.19
N GLY A 276 -20.91 24.46 -20.87
CA GLY A 276 -19.72 24.64 -20.03
C GLY A 276 -19.91 24.01 -18.66
N TYR A 277 -18.81 23.64 -18.02
CA TYR A 277 -18.82 23.22 -16.64
C TYR A 277 -17.54 23.69 -15.93
N SER A 278 -17.57 23.74 -14.61
CA SER A 278 -16.38 23.92 -13.78
C SER A 278 -16.42 23.03 -12.55
N VAL A 279 -15.23 22.61 -12.12
CA VAL A 279 -15.00 21.83 -10.90
C VAL A 279 -13.90 22.53 -10.11
N TYR A 280 -14.02 22.57 -8.80
CA TYR A 280 -13.03 23.18 -7.91
C TYR A 280 -12.94 22.41 -6.59
N ARG A 281 -11.89 22.66 -5.80
CA ARG A 281 -11.79 22.17 -4.42
C ARG A 281 -12.53 23.15 -3.51
N GLY A 282 -13.65 22.72 -2.94
CA GLY A 282 -14.34 23.42 -1.87
C GLY A 282 -13.67 23.20 -0.52
N SER A 283 -14.05 24.02 0.46
CA SER A 283 -13.69 23.88 1.88
C SER A 283 -14.67 22.98 2.62
#